data_AF-A0A2M8J1L6-F1
#
_entry.id   AF-A0A2M8J1L6-F1
#
_cell.length_a   1.000
_cell.length_b   1.000
_cell.length_c   1.000
_cell.angle_alpha   90.00
_cell.angle_beta   90.00
_cell.angle_gamma   90.00
#
_symmetry.space_group_name_H-M   'P 1'
#
loop_
_entity.id
_entity.type
_entity.pdbx_description
1 polymer ?
#
loop_
_entity_poly.entity_id
_entity_poly.type
_entity_poly.pdbx_seq_one_letter_code
_entity_poly.pdbx_strand_id
1 'polypeptide(L)'
;MIIARLHGRLGNQMFQYATARALALRRDLPVAIDARTALHRGEGVLTRVFDLPLAEPEELPPAREAAPLRYAMWRYLRRPPVLRRERGLGYNPEIENWGDGSYLHGYWQSERYFHDSRAALRADFTFPAFSDAQNAEMAARIGAATAISLHVRRGDYVALKAHVLCDQSYYDTALARILEGVSGTPTVFVFSDDPGWARDNLQLPCDKVIVDHNGPERDFEDMRLMSLCNHHVIANSSFSWWAAWLNPSPQKRVAAPARWFGEPGMHNPDILPEGWMRIE
;
A
#
# COMPACT_ATOMS: atom_id res chain seq x y z
N MET A 1 -15.53 18.62 6.17
CA MET A 1 -15.07 17.51 5.32
C MET A 1 -13.57 17.58 5.01
N ILE A 2 -12.92 16.41 5.02
CA ILE A 2 -11.56 16.20 4.47
C ILE A 2 -11.69 15.40 3.18
N ILE A 3 -11.01 15.82 2.10
CA ILE A 3 -11.11 15.18 0.78
C ILE A 3 -9.74 14.65 0.36
N ALA A 4 -9.62 13.35 0.07
CA ALA A 4 -8.43 12.76 -0.53
C ALA A 4 -8.52 12.76 -2.06
N ARG A 5 -7.56 13.40 -2.75
CA ARG A 5 -7.43 13.28 -4.20
C ARG A 5 -6.69 12.00 -4.57
N LEU A 6 -7.41 11.05 -5.16
CA LEU A 6 -6.86 9.75 -5.49
C LEU A 6 -5.99 9.77 -6.75
N HIS A 7 -4.84 9.09 -6.68
CA HIS A 7 -3.96 8.77 -7.80
C HIS A 7 -3.00 7.63 -7.45
N GLY A 8 -2.44 6.98 -8.46
CA GLY A 8 -1.73 5.70 -8.33
C GLY A 8 -2.69 4.53 -8.10
N ARG A 9 -2.15 3.31 -8.06
CA ARG A 9 -2.94 2.07 -7.86
C ARG A 9 -3.31 1.85 -6.40
N LEU A 10 -4.02 0.75 -6.12
CA LEU A 10 -4.62 0.39 -4.83
C LEU A 10 -3.79 0.76 -3.59
N GLY A 11 -2.55 0.28 -3.47
CA GLY A 11 -1.71 0.56 -2.28
C GLY A 11 -1.41 2.05 -2.05
N ASN A 12 -1.28 2.86 -3.11
CA ASN A 12 -1.10 4.30 -2.97
C ASN A 12 -2.40 4.99 -2.57
N GLN A 13 -3.52 4.56 -3.13
CA GLN A 13 -4.84 5.08 -2.78
C GLN A 13 -5.20 4.77 -1.32
N MET A 14 -4.79 3.61 -0.80
CA MET A 14 -4.97 3.26 0.61
C MET A 14 -4.23 4.23 1.54
N PHE A 15 -3.01 4.66 1.22
CA PHE A 15 -2.31 5.71 1.99
C PHE A 15 -3.04 7.07 1.93
N GLN A 16 -3.51 7.44 0.75
CA GLN A 16 -4.26 8.69 0.53
C GLN A 16 -5.55 8.71 1.35
N TYR A 17 -6.32 7.62 1.30
CA TYR A 17 -7.51 7.45 2.12
C TYR A 17 -7.17 7.41 3.61
N ALA A 18 -6.20 6.59 4.02
CA ALA A 18 -5.83 6.41 5.42
C ALA A 18 -5.46 7.74 6.10
N THR A 19 -4.69 8.57 5.39
CA THR A 19 -4.31 9.91 5.86
C THR A 19 -5.50 10.84 5.99
N ALA A 20 -6.38 10.89 4.98
CA ALA A 20 -7.59 11.72 5.04
C ALA A 20 -8.57 11.25 6.11
N ARG A 21 -8.78 9.93 6.23
CA ARG A 21 -9.65 9.29 7.22
C ARG A 21 -9.17 9.57 8.63
N ALA A 22 -7.87 9.40 8.89
CA ALA A 22 -7.30 9.67 10.21
C ALA A 22 -7.42 11.16 10.59
N LEU A 23 -7.16 12.09 9.66
CA LEU A 23 -7.37 13.51 9.90
C LEU A 23 -8.85 13.84 10.15
N ALA A 24 -9.76 13.23 9.39
CA ALA A 24 -11.20 13.41 9.54
C ALA A 24 -11.67 12.93 10.93
N LEU A 25 -11.21 11.76 11.38
CA LEU A 25 -11.49 11.23 12.72
C LEU A 25 -10.94 12.14 13.83
N ARG A 26 -9.71 12.65 13.70
CA ARG A 26 -9.12 13.59 14.68
C ARG A 26 -9.88 14.92 14.80
N ARG A 27 -10.66 15.29 13.79
CA ARG A 27 -11.36 16.57 13.69
C ARG A 27 -12.88 16.45 13.79
N ASP A 28 -13.40 15.25 13.99
CA ASP A 28 -14.84 14.96 13.95
C ASP A 28 -15.50 15.49 12.65
N LEU A 29 -14.86 15.20 11.52
CA LEU A 29 -15.30 15.63 10.19
C LEU A 29 -15.62 14.42 9.30
N PRO A 30 -16.50 14.58 8.30
CA PRO A 30 -16.67 13.56 7.27
C PRO A 30 -15.44 13.48 6.36
N VAL A 31 -15.21 12.31 5.78
CA VAL A 31 -14.17 12.06 4.77
C VAL A 31 -14.81 11.80 3.41
N ALA A 32 -14.22 12.31 2.35
CA ALA A 32 -14.60 12.01 0.98
C ALA A 32 -13.36 11.73 0.12
N ILE A 33 -13.57 11.18 -1.07
CA ILE A 33 -12.53 10.93 -2.07
C ILE A 33 -12.87 11.63 -3.38
N ASP A 34 -11.84 12.11 -4.07
CA ASP A 34 -11.93 12.58 -5.44
C ASP A 34 -11.17 11.61 -6.34
N ALA A 35 -11.92 10.73 -7.01
CA ALA A 35 -11.40 9.65 -7.85
C ALA A 35 -11.14 10.06 -9.31
N ARG A 36 -11.47 11.29 -9.71
CA ARG A 36 -11.48 11.70 -11.13
C ARG A 36 -10.11 11.54 -11.81
N THR A 37 -9.03 11.88 -11.12
CA THR A 37 -7.67 11.73 -11.66
C THR A 37 -7.28 10.25 -11.80
N ALA A 38 -7.56 9.40 -10.81
CA ALA A 38 -7.26 7.98 -10.87
C ALA A 38 -8.05 7.27 -12.00
N LEU A 39 -9.33 7.57 -12.13
CA LEU A 39 -10.19 7.05 -13.21
C LEU A 39 -9.70 7.48 -14.60
N HIS A 40 -9.36 8.76 -14.76
CA HIS A 40 -8.83 9.28 -16.03
C HIS A 40 -7.53 8.56 -16.46
N ARG A 41 -6.73 8.09 -15.50
CA ARG A 41 -5.46 7.39 -15.74
C ARG A 41 -5.59 5.86 -15.82
N GLY A 42 -6.80 5.31 -15.65
CA GLY A 42 -6.99 3.85 -15.59
C GLY A 42 -6.34 3.20 -14.36
N GLU A 43 -6.18 3.93 -13.26
CA GLU A 43 -5.54 3.44 -12.04
C GLU A 43 -6.50 2.68 -11.10
N GLY A 44 -7.78 2.62 -11.47
CA GLY A 44 -8.87 2.07 -10.64
C GLY A 44 -9.20 2.96 -9.44
N VAL A 45 -10.13 2.50 -8.60
CA VAL A 45 -10.52 3.18 -7.35
C VAL A 45 -10.61 2.14 -6.23
N LEU A 46 -10.04 2.45 -5.06
CA LEU A 46 -10.00 1.51 -3.91
C LEU A 46 -11.39 1.06 -3.42
N THR A 47 -12.45 1.84 -3.69
CA THR A 47 -13.84 1.48 -3.37
C THR A 47 -14.38 0.31 -4.19
N ARG A 48 -13.65 -0.18 -5.20
CA ARG A 48 -13.96 -1.47 -5.84
C ARG A 48 -13.71 -2.66 -4.90
N VAL A 49 -12.88 -2.47 -3.86
CA VAL A 49 -12.47 -3.51 -2.91
C VAL A 49 -13.10 -3.28 -1.55
N PHE A 50 -12.97 -2.06 -1.03
CA PHE A 50 -13.34 -1.73 0.35
C PHE A 50 -14.65 -0.93 0.39
N ASP A 51 -15.56 -1.35 1.27
CA ASP A 51 -16.75 -0.58 1.62
C ASP A 51 -16.38 0.51 2.64
N LEU A 52 -16.09 1.70 2.13
CA LEU A 52 -15.53 2.79 2.92
C LEU A 52 -16.63 3.76 3.40
N PRO A 53 -16.56 4.24 4.67
CA PRO A 53 -17.51 5.19 5.24
C PRO A 53 -17.28 6.62 4.69
N LEU A 54 -17.58 6.81 3.42
CA LEU A 54 -17.40 8.05 2.67
C LEU A 54 -18.67 8.90 2.70
N ALA A 55 -18.49 10.21 2.84
CA ALA A 55 -19.54 11.19 2.60
C ALA A 55 -19.48 11.68 1.15
N GLU A 56 -20.64 12.05 0.61
CA GLU A 56 -20.71 12.73 -0.68
C GLU A 56 -20.18 14.17 -0.55
N PRO A 57 -19.18 14.58 -1.35
CA PRO A 57 -18.65 15.93 -1.27
C PRO A 57 -19.64 16.96 -1.79
N GLU A 58 -19.97 17.97 -0.99
CA GLU A 58 -20.85 19.09 -1.40
C GLU A 58 -20.29 19.82 -2.62
N GLU A 59 -18.98 20.12 -2.61
CA GLU A 59 -18.28 20.73 -3.73
C GLU A 59 -16.90 20.11 -3.93
N LEU A 60 -16.62 19.68 -5.16
CA LEU A 60 -15.27 19.31 -5.60
C LEU A 60 -14.63 20.47 -6.36
N PRO A 61 -13.29 20.64 -6.26
CA PRO A 61 -12.61 21.63 -7.09
C PRO A 61 -12.75 21.28 -8.58
N PRO A 62 -12.58 22.25 -9.50
CA PRO A 62 -12.59 21.96 -10.93
C PRO A 62 -11.63 20.83 -11.28
N ALA A 63 -12.06 19.85 -12.08
CA ALA A 63 -11.16 18.77 -12.50
C ALA A 63 -10.02 19.36 -13.33
N ARG A 64 -8.78 19.03 -12.98
CA ARG A 64 -7.58 19.57 -13.65
C ARG A 64 -7.56 19.18 -15.13
N GLU A 65 -8.01 17.97 -15.42
CA GLU A 65 -8.00 17.34 -16.73
C GLU A 65 -9.11 17.87 -17.63
N ALA A 66 -10.27 18.26 -17.06
CA ALA A 66 -11.42 18.76 -17.84
C ALA A 66 -11.48 20.29 -17.94
N ALA A 67 -10.96 21.02 -16.94
CA ALA A 67 -11.08 22.49 -16.87
C ALA A 67 -9.80 23.14 -16.31
N PRO A 68 -8.66 23.09 -17.03
CA PRO A 68 -7.36 23.52 -16.51
C PRO A 68 -7.31 24.99 -16.10
N LEU A 69 -7.97 25.89 -16.84
CA LEU A 69 -8.04 27.33 -16.52
C LEU A 69 -8.82 27.58 -15.22
N ARG A 70 -9.98 26.92 -15.06
CA ARG A 70 -10.78 27.01 -13.83
C ARG A 70 -10.04 26.42 -12.63
N TYR A 71 -9.32 25.32 -12.83
CA TYR A 71 -8.48 24.73 -11.79
C TYR A 71 -7.34 25.67 -11.37
N ALA A 72 -6.64 26.28 -12.34
CA ALA A 72 -5.60 27.27 -12.06
C ALA A 72 -6.15 28.47 -11.28
N MET A 73 -7.32 28.97 -11.68
CA MET A 73 -8.00 30.07 -10.99
C MET A 73 -8.43 29.68 -9.56
N TRP A 74 -9.00 28.49 -9.34
CA TRP A 74 -9.32 27.98 -8.00
C TRP A 74 -8.08 27.91 -7.10
N ARG A 75 -6.94 27.43 -7.64
CA ARG A 75 -5.67 27.39 -6.91
C ARG A 75 -5.15 28.78 -6.56
N TYR A 76 -5.22 29.73 -7.48
CA TYR A 76 -4.77 31.10 -7.27
C TYR A 76 -5.60 31.81 -6.21
N LEU A 77 -6.94 31.68 -6.29
CA LEU A 77 -7.88 32.31 -5.36
C LEU A 77 -7.95 31.61 -3.99
N ARG A 78 -7.32 30.44 -3.82
CA ARG A 78 -7.35 29.63 -2.58
C ARG A 78 -8.76 29.38 -2.05
N ARG A 79 -9.71 29.18 -2.96
CA ARG A 79 -11.12 28.89 -2.59
C ARG A 79 -11.22 27.52 -1.93
N PRO A 80 -12.12 27.34 -0.95
CA PRO A 80 -12.47 26.02 -0.44
C PRO A 80 -12.95 25.06 -1.55
N PRO A 81 -12.71 23.74 -1.41
CA PRO A 81 -11.77 23.18 -0.44
C PRO A 81 -10.32 23.61 -0.78
N VAL A 82 -9.46 23.80 0.22
CA VAL A 82 -8.09 24.30 0.07
C VAL A 82 -7.13 23.14 -0.23
N LEU A 83 -6.37 23.26 -1.32
CA LEU A 83 -5.34 22.29 -1.69
C LEU A 83 -4.22 22.22 -0.64
N ARG A 84 -4.05 21.05 -0.03
CA ARG A 84 -2.94 20.71 0.86
C ARG A 84 -2.06 19.68 0.17
N ARG A 85 -0.81 20.04 -0.09
CA ARG A 85 0.15 19.16 -0.78
C ARG A 85 1.14 18.57 0.20
N GLU A 86 1.44 17.30 0.01
CA GLU A 86 2.59 16.66 0.63
C GLU A 86 3.87 17.41 0.25
N ARG A 87 4.74 17.65 1.23
CA ARG A 87 6.06 18.27 1.07
C ARG A 87 7.12 17.22 1.37
N GLY A 88 8.01 16.96 0.41
CA GLY A 88 8.93 15.82 0.53
C GLY A 88 8.19 14.48 0.56
N LEU A 89 8.88 13.42 0.98
CA LEU A 89 8.32 12.07 1.04
C LEU A 89 8.10 11.58 2.48
N GLY A 90 8.65 12.27 3.49
CA GLY A 90 8.48 11.93 4.90
C GLY A 90 7.17 12.44 5.51
N TYR A 91 7.03 12.26 6.83
CA TYR A 91 5.88 12.77 7.58
C TYR A 91 5.90 14.30 7.65
N ASN A 92 4.75 14.91 7.31
CA ASN A 92 4.54 16.35 7.30
C ASN A 92 3.74 16.80 8.53
N PRO A 93 4.37 17.35 9.58
CA PRO A 93 3.68 17.72 10.81
C PRO A 93 2.67 18.87 10.62
N GLU A 94 2.77 19.64 9.52
CA GLU A 94 1.78 20.67 9.19
C GLU A 94 0.36 20.12 9.05
N ILE A 95 0.19 18.82 8.74
CA ILE A 95 -1.11 18.18 8.61
C ILE A 95 -1.95 18.27 9.88
N GLU A 96 -1.29 18.30 11.05
CA GLU A 96 -1.98 18.41 12.33
C GLU A 96 -2.66 19.77 12.49
N ASN A 97 -2.33 20.78 11.69
CA ASN A 97 -3.00 22.09 11.71
C ASN A 97 -4.11 22.21 10.66
N TRP A 98 -4.36 21.15 9.87
CA TRP A 98 -5.39 21.15 8.85
C TRP A 98 -6.72 20.68 9.44
N GLY A 99 -7.82 21.16 8.84
CA GLY A 99 -9.17 20.91 9.30
C GLY A 99 -10.16 20.97 8.15
N ASP A 100 -11.37 21.45 8.42
CA ASP A 100 -12.43 21.50 7.43
C ASP A 100 -12.03 22.18 6.12
N GLY A 101 -12.54 21.65 5.01
CA GLY A 101 -12.24 22.09 3.66
C GLY A 101 -10.84 21.70 3.18
N SER A 102 -10.15 20.74 3.79
CA SER A 102 -8.82 20.31 3.31
C SER A 102 -8.94 19.33 2.14
N TYR A 103 -8.29 19.66 1.02
CA TYR A 103 -8.18 18.82 -0.18
C TYR A 103 -6.75 18.29 -0.32
N LEU A 104 -6.53 17.05 0.13
CA LEU A 104 -5.21 16.44 0.27
C LEU A 104 -4.70 15.88 -1.07
N HIS A 105 -3.45 16.20 -1.42
CA HIS A 105 -2.78 15.71 -2.62
C HIS A 105 -1.32 15.33 -2.34
N GLY A 106 -1.04 14.03 -2.38
CA GLY A 106 0.27 13.42 -2.11
C GLY A 106 0.13 11.91 -2.03
N TYR A 107 1.24 11.20 -1.84
CA TYR A 107 1.22 9.76 -1.61
C TYR A 107 1.02 9.43 -0.13
N TRP A 108 1.50 10.28 0.79
CA TRP A 108 1.32 10.14 2.24
C TRP A 108 1.81 8.79 2.79
N GLN A 109 2.95 8.31 2.27
CA GLN A 109 3.49 6.98 2.56
C GLN A 109 4.22 6.94 3.92
N SER A 110 3.46 7.10 5.00
CA SER A 110 3.95 6.90 6.36
C SER A 110 2.81 6.51 7.29
N GLU A 111 3.03 5.49 8.13
CA GLU A 111 2.08 5.11 9.18
C GLU A 111 1.82 6.26 10.16
N ARG A 112 2.77 7.19 10.34
CA ARG A 112 2.66 8.32 11.27
C ARG A 112 1.44 9.19 11.03
N TYR A 113 0.93 9.27 9.80
CA TYR A 113 -0.28 10.03 9.48
C TYR A 113 -1.55 9.46 10.13
N PHE A 114 -1.56 8.15 10.40
CA PHE A 114 -2.75 7.40 10.80
C PHE A 114 -2.53 6.38 11.93
N HIS A 115 -1.38 6.44 12.60
CA HIS A 115 -0.98 5.55 13.69
C HIS A 115 -2.06 5.43 14.79
N ASP A 116 -2.70 6.54 15.14
CA ASP A 116 -3.71 6.58 16.21
C ASP A 116 -5.09 6.08 15.75
N SER A 117 -5.28 5.91 14.44
CA SER A 117 -6.52 5.43 13.81
C SER A 117 -6.40 4.00 13.26
N ARG A 118 -5.38 3.24 13.67
CA ARG A 118 -5.11 1.87 13.22
C ARG A 118 -6.31 0.94 13.28
N ALA A 119 -7.04 0.96 14.40
CA ALA A 119 -8.20 0.10 14.59
C ALA A 119 -9.32 0.43 13.59
N ALA A 120 -9.63 1.72 13.42
CA ALA A 120 -10.63 2.18 12.46
C ALA A 120 -10.23 1.83 11.02
N LEU A 121 -8.96 2.04 10.65
CA LEU A 121 -8.49 1.72 9.31
C LEU A 121 -8.47 0.22 9.00
N ARG A 122 -8.19 -0.63 10.00
CA ARG A 122 -8.32 -2.09 9.81
C ARG A 122 -9.76 -2.52 9.59
N ALA A 123 -10.72 -1.85 10.24
CA ALA A 123 -12.14 -2.10 9.99
C ALA A 123 -12.53 -1.62 8.58
N ASP A 124 -12.10 -0.42 8.18
CA ASP A 124 -12.36 0.14 6.84
C ASP A 124 -11.74 -0.74 5.74
N PHE A 125 -10.55 -1.31 5.96
CA PHE A 125 -9.86 -2.19 5.01
C PHE A 125 -10.18 -3.67 5.20
N THR A 126 -11.45 -3.99 5.44
CA THR A 126 -11.94 -5.37 5.46
C THR A 126 -12.21 -5.86 4.04
N PHE A 127 -11.56 -6.95 3.64
CA PHE A 127 -11.80 -7.56 2.33
C PHE A 127 -13.18 -8.22 2.24
N PRO A 128 -13.80 -8.25 1.05
CA PRO A 128 -15.02 -9.01 0.83
C PRO A 128 -14.78 -10.51 1.04
N ALA A 129 -15.86 -11.27 1.28
CA ALA A 129 -15.79 -12.73 1.33
C ALA A 129 -15.18 -13.30 0.03
N PHE A 130 -14.54 -14.47 0.12
CA PHE A 130 -13.98 -15.11 -1.08
C PHE A 130 -15.09 -15.35 -2.09
N SER A 131 -14.87 -14.89 -3.32
CA SER A 131 -15.81 -15.08 -4.43
C SER A 131 -15.49 -16.31 -5.29
N ASP A 132 -14.32 -16.92 -5.09
CA ASP A 132 -13.86 -18.10 -5.83
C ASP A 132 -13.19 -19.13 -4.91
N ALA A 133 -13.25 -20.40 -5.33
CA ALA A 133 -12.73 -21.53 -4.57
C ALA A 133 -11.20 -21.53 -4.50
N GLN A 134 -10.51 -21.05 -5.53
CA GLN A 134 -9.05 -21.11 -5.63
C GLN A 134 -8.38 -20.24 -4.58
N ASN A 135 -8.86 -19.01 -4.38
CA ASN A 135 -8.39 -18.13 -3.32
C ASN A 135 -8.78 -18.64 -1.92
N ALA A 136 -9.96 -19.25 -1.77
CA ALA A 136 -10.36 -19.86 -0.49
C ALA A 136 -9.47 -21.06 -0.11
N GLU A 137 -9.15 -21.92 -1.07
CA GLU A 137 -8.23 -23.06 -0.89
C GLU A 137 -6.80 -22.58 -0.61
N MET A 138 -6.32 -21.56 -1.32
CA MET A 138 -5.01 -20.95 -1.06
C MET A 138 -4.94 -20.36 0.35
N ALA A 139 -6.00 -19.69 0.81
CA ALA A 139 -6.09 -19.18 2.17
C ALA A 139 -6.06 -20.31 3.21
N ALA A 140 -6.76 -21.42 2.98
CA ALA A 140 -6.70 -22.59 3.86
C ALA A 140 -5.28 -23.19 3.91
N ARG A 141 -4.58 -23.25 2.77
CA ARG A 141 -3.19 -23.71 2.70
C ARG A 141 -2.24 -22.78 3.47
N ILE A 142 -2.42 -21.46 3.35
CA ILE A 142 -1.67 -20.46 4.12
C ILE A 142 -1.91 -20.66 5.63
N GLY A 143 -3.16 -20.85 6.05
CA GLY A 143 -3.52 -21.04 7.45
C GLY A 143 -3.01 -22.35 8.07
N ALA A 144 -2.66 -23.35 7.25
CA ALA A 144 -2.15 -24.64 7.71
C ALA A 144 -0.61 -24.69 7.85
N ALA A 145 0.10 -23.59 7.55
CA ALA A 145 1.55 -23.53 7.54
C ALA A 145 2.08 -22.37 8.41
N THR A 146 3.37 -22.43 8.75
CA THR A 146 4.12 -21.22 9.11
C THR A 146 4.40 -20.46 7.80
N ALA A 147 3.46 -19.62 7.40
CA ALA A 147 3.42 -18.97 6.11
C ALA A 147 4.19 -17.65 6.08
N ILE A 148 5.01 -17.47 5.05
CA ILE A 148 5.75 -16.23 4.79
C ILE A 148 5.31 -15.72 3.42
N SER A 149 4.72 -14.52 3.36
CA SER A 149 4.49 -13.88 2.06
C SER A 149 5.80 -13.28 1.56
N LEU A 150 6.20 -13.56 0.33
CA LEU A 150 7.34 -12.92 -0.32
C LEU A 150 6.85 -12.23 -1.59
N HIS A 151 6.98 -10.91 -1.64
CA HIS A 151 6.60 -10.14 -2.82
C HIS A 151 7.83 -9.86 -3.69
N VAL A 152 7.77 -10.30 -4.95
CA VAL A 152 8.74 -9.99 -5.99
C VAL A 152 8.14 -8.94 -6.90
N ARG A 153 8.85 -7.83 -7.12
CA ARG A 153 8.43 -6.80 -8.05
C ARG A 153 9.50 -6.61 -9.10
N ARG A 154 9.20 -6.97 -10.34
CA ARG A 154 10.11 -6.86 -11.48
C ARG A 154 9.72 -5.77 -12.46
N GLY A 155 8.42 -5.45 -12.59
CA GLY A 155 7.83 -4.39 -13.41
C GLY A 155 8.70 -3.76 -14.51
N ASP A 156 8.68 -2.44 -14.60
CA ASP A 156 9.43 -1.66 -15.61
C ASP A 156 10.98 -1.73 -15.45
N TYR A 157 11.50 -2.49 -14.48
CA TYR A 157 12.95 -2.63 -14.22
C TYR A 157 13.69 -3.44 -15.29
N VAL A 158 12.96 -4.16 -16.15
CA VAL A 158 13.56 -4.83 -17.31
C VAL A 158 13.72 -3.85 -18.49
N ALA A 159 12.88 -2.81 -18.58
CA ALA A 159 12.88 -1.86 -19.70
C ALA A 159 13.81 -0.65 -19.47
N LEU A 160 13.97 -0.23 -18.22
CA LEU A 160 14.91 0.80 -17.81
C LEU A 160 15.99 0.08 -17.02
N LYS A 161 17.28 0.27 -17.35
CA LYS A 161 18.45 -0.25 -16.60
C LYS A 161 18.56 0.33 -15.16
N ALA A 162 17.43 0.53 -14.50
CA ALA A 162 17.28 1.00 -13.15
C ALA A 162 17.58 -0.16 -12.19
N HIS A 163 18.35 0.16 -11.15
CA HIS A 163 18.76 -0.75 -10.10
C HIS A 163 17.57 -1.58 -9.59
N VAL A 164 17.62 -2.90 -9.79
CA VAL A 164 16.76 -3.84 -9.08
C VAL A 164 17.09 -3.66 -7.60
N LEU A 165 16.17 -3.08 -6.84
CA LEU A 165 16.39 -2.77 -5.42
C LEU A 165 16.32 -4.02 -4.53
N CYS A 166 15.56 -5.02 -4.96
CA CYS A 166 15.39 -6.29 -4.27
C CYS A 166 15.91 -7.42 -5.15
N ASP A 167 17.22 -7.70 -5.08
CA ASP A 167 17.86 -8.81 -5.78
C ASP A 167 17.83 -10.11 -4.97
N GLN A 168 18.50 -11.17 -5.45
CA GLN A 168 18.56 -12.45 -4.74
C GLN A 168 19.18 -12.30 -3.33
N SER A 169 20.20 -11.46 -3.18
CA SER A 169 20.87 -11.25 -1.89
C SER A 169 19.96 -10.57 -0.85
N TYR A 170 19.10 -9.67 -1.33
CA TYR A 170 18.04 -9.08 -0.51
C TYR A 170 17.07 -10.16 0.02
N TYR A 171 16.57 -11.04 -0.85
CA TYR A 171 15.63 -12.08 -0.42
C TYR A 171 16.27 -13.11 0.53
N ASP A 172 17.51 -13.50 0.27
CA ASP A 172 18.27 -14.42 1.13
C ASP A 172 18.45 -13.82 2.53
N THR A 173 18.89 -12.56 2.60
CA THR A 173 19.09 -11.85 3.87
C THR A 173 17.76 -11.64 4.60
N ALA A 174 16.72 -11.22 3.89
CA ALA A 174 15.39 -10.99 4.45
C ALA A 174 14.82 -12.27 5.07
N LEU A 175 14.91 -13.40 4.37
CA LEU A 175 14.47 -14.69 4.90
C LEU A 175 15.30 -15.14 6.08
N ALA A 176 16.63 -15.04 6.02
CA ALA A 176 17.48 -15.38 7.16
C ALA A 176 17.08 -14.61 8.43
N ARG A 177 16.78 -13.31 8.30
CA ARG A 177 16.31 -12.46 9.42
C ARG A 177 14.92 -12.84 9.91
N ILE A 178 13.98 -13.16 9.01
CA ILE A 178 12.63 -13.61 9.41
C ILE A 178 12.70 -14.94 10.15
N LEU A 179 13.54 -15.87 9.69
CA LEU A 179 13.62 -17.23 10.20
C LEU A 179 14.42 -17.36 11.50
N GLU A 180 15.09 -16.31 11.95
CA GLU A 180 15.89 -16.31 13.18
C GLU A 180 15.04 -16.68 14.41
N GLY A 181 15.15 -17.93 14.89
CA GLY A 181 14.35 -18.43 16.02
C GLY A 181 12.91 -18.81 15.66
N VAL A 182 12.56 -18.92 14.38
CA VAL A 182 11.30 -19.56 13.95
C VAL A 182 11.49 -21.08 14.00
N SER A 183 10.54 -21.78 14.61
CA SER A 183 10.55 -23.24 14.71
C SER A 183 9.83 -23.90 13.54
N GLY A 184 10.33 -25.05 13.08
CA GLY A 184 9.76 -25.82 11.98
C GLY A 184 10.18 -25.32 10.59
N THR A 185 9.71 -26.00 9.55
CA THR A 185 9.97 -25.63 8.16
C THR A 185 8.86 -24.70 7.67
N PRO A 186 9.16 -23.42 7.38
CA PRO A 186 8.18 -22.47 6.85
C PRO A 186 7.84 -22.78 5.39
N THR A 187 6.71 -22.26 4.93
CA THR A 187 6.38 -22.21 3.50
C THR A 187 6.35 -20.76 3.04
N VAL A 188 7.07 -20.47 1.96
CA VAL A 188 7.08 -19.15 1.33
C VAL A 188 6.08 -19.11 0.19
N PHE A 189 5.08 -18.26 0.33
CA PHE A 189 4.09 -17.95 -0.69
C PHE A 189 4.57 -16.72 -1.45
N VAL A 190 4.92 -16.92 -2.72
CA VAL A 190 5.53 -15.91 -3.58
C VAL A 190 4.47 -15.25 -4.45
N PHE A 191 4.37 -13.93 -4.33
CA PHE A 191 3.49 -13.07 -5.10
C PHE A 191 4.36 -12.21 -6.01
N SER A 192 4.02 -12.12 -7.30
CA SER A 192 4.88 -11.44 -8.27
C SER A 192 4.08 -10.82 -9.40
N ASP A 193 4.55 -9.69 -9.92
CA ASP A 193 4.07 -9.16 -11.21
C ASP A 193 4.61 -9.97 -12.42
N ASP A 194 5.59 -10.85 -12.18
CA ASP A 194 6.10 -11.85 -13.11
C ASP A 194 6.26 -13.20 -12.39
N PRO A 195 5.17 -13.99 -12.24
CA PRO A 195 5.21 -15.29 -11.56
C PRO A 195 6.05 -16.33 -12.31
N GLY A 196 6.12 -16.21 -13.65
CA GLY A 196 6.97 -17.04 -14.51
C GLY A 196 8.43 -16.98 -14.07
N TRP A 197 8.98 -15.77 -14.04
CA TRP A 197 10.35 -15.57 -13.62
C TRP A 197 10.59 -15.98 -12.16
N ALA A 198 9.67 -15.66 -11.24
CA ALA A 198 9.82 -16.00 -9.83
C ALA A 198 9.86 -17.53 -9.61
N ARG A 199 9.16 -18.30 -10.44
CA ARG A 199 9.24 -19.76 -10.43
C ARG A 199 10.64 -20.24 -10.81
N ASP A 200 11.17 -19.71 -11.91
CA ASP A 200 12.37 -20.24 -12.56
C ASP A 200 13.68 -19.69 -12.00
N ASN A 201 13.67 -18.49 -11.39
CA ASN A 201 14.89 -17.75 -11.03
C ASN A 201 15.03 -17.44 -9.53
N LEU A 202 13.92 -17.30 -8.79
CA LEU A 202 14.00 -17.03 -7.35
C LEU A 202 14.36 -18.32 -6.61
N GLN A 203 15.58 -18.39 -6.08
CA GLN A 203 16.03 -19.52 -5.27
C GLN A 203 15.72 -19.24 -3.81
N LEU A 204 15.06 -20.17 -3.12
CA LEU A 204 14.72 -20.03 -1.71
C LEU A 204 15.18 -21.27 -0.93
N PRO A 205 15.60 -21.12 0.34
CA PRO A 205 16.09 -22.24 1.16
C PRO A 205 14.96 -23.12 1.74
N CYS A 206 13.70 -22.84 1.39
CA CYS A 206 12.51 -23.47 1.97
C CYS A 206 11.44 -23.69 0.89
N ASP A 207 10.37 -24.39 1.25
CA ASP A 207 9.27 -24.70 0.34
C ASP A 207 8.68 -23.42 -0.26
N LYS A 208 8.64 -23.38 -1.59
CA LYS A 208 8.18 -22.24 -2.37
C LYS A 208 6.87 -22.56 -3.07
N VAL A 209 5.86 -21.72 -2.89
CA VAL A 209 4.58 -21.77 -3.59
C VAL A 209 4.41 -20.49 -4.37
N ILE A 210 4.34 -20.58 -5.70
CA ILE A 210 4.03 -19.43 -6.54
C ILE A 210 2.52 -19.24 -6.55
N VAL A 211 2.06 -18.03 -6.24
CA VAL A 211 0.65 -17.62 -6.38
C VAL A 211 0.53 -16.84 -7.68
N ASP A 212 -0.12 -17.44 -8.68
CA ASP A 212 -0.15 -16.95 -10.07
C ASP A 212 -1.53 -16.96 -10.73
N HIS A 213 -2.58 -17.18 -9.93
CA HIS A 213 -3.95 -17.33 -10.44
C HIS A 213 -4.79 -16.04 -10.41
N ASN A 214 -4.28 -14.97 -9.79
CA ASN A 214 -4.97 -13.68 -9.72
C ASN A 214 -4.50 -12.75 -10.85
N GLY A 215 -5.45 -12.20 -11.60
CA GLY A 215 -5.18 -11.19 -12.63
C GLY A 215 -5.29 -9.75 -12.11
N PRO A 216 -5.02 -8.74 -12.96
CA PRO A 216 -5.03 -7.32 -12.55
C PRO A 216 -6.33 -6.82 -11.93
N GLU A 217 -7.48 -7.38 -12.33
CA GLU A 217 -8.80 -7.03 -11.78
C GLU A 217 -9.03 -7.59 -10.37
N ARG A 218 -8.28 -8.64 -9.99
CA ARG A 218 -8.34 -9.34 -8.71
C ARG A 218 -7.04 -9.22 -7.92
N ASP A 219 -6.23 -8.22 -8.21
CA ASP A 219 -4.99 -7.91 -7.48
C ASP A 219 -5.19 -7.81 -5.95
N PHE A 220 -6.37 -7.37 -5.48
CA PHE A 220 -6.69 -7.31 -4.06
C PHE A 220 -6.72 -8.69 -3.38
N GLU A 221 -6.98 -9.78 -4.10
CA GLU A 221 -6.94 -11.14 -3.54
C GLU A 221 -5.50 -11.54 -3.20
N ASP A 222 -4.50 -11.11 -3.98
CA ASP A 222 -3.09 -11.30 -3.62
C ASP A 222 -2.76 -10.53 -2.32
N MET A 223 -3.19 -9.28 -2.20
CA MET A 223 -3.00 -8.50 -0.97
C MET A 223 -3.65 -9.18 0.23
N ARG A 224 -4.87 -9.70 0.04
CA ARG A 224 -5.61 -10.45 1.05
C ARG A 224 -4.85 -11.70 1.47
N LEU A 225 -4.45 -12.56 0.53
CA LEU A 225 -3.70 -13.78 0.83
C LEU A 225 -2.37 -13.48 1.52
N MET A 226 -1.64 -12.47 1.05
CA MET A 226 -0.43 -12.00 1.72
C MET A 226 -0.70 -11.58 3.17
N SER A 227 -1.79 -10.86 3.43
CA SER A 227 -2.15 -10.41 4.80
C SER A 227 -2.52 -11.55 5.76
N LEU A 228 -2.82 -12.75 5.24
CA LEU A 228 -3.08 -13.95 6.02
C LEU A 228 -1.80 -14.69 6.45
N CYS A 229 -0.66 -14.39 5.83
CA CYS A 229 0.62 -15.01 6.18
C CYS A 229 1.11 -14.56 7.57
N ASN A 230 1.90 -15.39 8.26
CA ASN A 230 2.43 -15.07 9.59
C ASN A 230 3.53 -13.99 9.54
N HIS A 231 4.40 -14.04 8.52
CA HIS A 231 5.51 -13.11 8.33
C HIS A 231 5.59 -12.63 6.88
N HIS A 232 6.36 -11.57 6.61
CA HIS A 232 6.36 -10.90 5.32
C HIS A 232 7.76 -10.45 4.89
N VAL A 233 8.19 -10.85 3.69
CA VAL A 233 9.27 -10.21 2.94
C VAL A 233 8.61 -9.34 1.87
N ILE A 234 8.71 -8.03 1.99
CA ILE A 234 8.06 -7.09 1.06
C ILE A 234 9.04 -6.56 0.02
N ALA A 235 8.54 -6.13 -1.13
CA ALA A 235 9.32 -5.30 -2.05
C ALA A 235 9.15 -3.82 -1.72
N ASN A 236 9.86 -2.95 -2.44
CA ASN A 236 9.63 -1.50 -2.48
C ASN A 236 8.28 -1.17 -3.18
N SER A 237 7.18 -1.58 -2.56
CA SER A 237 5.83 -1.47 -3.08
C SER A 237 4.86 -1.18 -1.95
N SER A 238 4.04 -0.13 -2.14
CA SER A 238 2.94 0.16 -1.22
C SER A 238 1.92 -0.98 -1.17
N PHE A 239 1.84 -1.82 -2.20
CA PHE A 239 0.98 -3.00 -2.22
C PHE A 239 1.40 -4.03 -1.15
N SER A 240 2.66 -4.47 -1.17
CA SER A 240 3.18 -5.40 -0.16
C SER A 240 3.32 -4.78 1.21
N TRP A 241 3.54 -3.46 1.27
CA TRP A 241 3.48 -2.71 2.52
C TRP A 241 2.11 -2.85 3.19
N TRP A 242 1.02 -2.59 2.46
CA TRP A 242 -0.32 -2.70 3.02
C TRP A 242 -0.68 -4.14 3.39
N ALA A 243 -0.32 -5.13 2.56
CA ALA A 243 -0.51 -6.53 2.90
C ALA A 243 0.11 -6.91 4.27
N ALA A 244 1.36 -6.49 4.51
CA ALA A 244 2.05 -6.76 5.77
C ALA A 244 1.48 -5.96 6.96
N TRP A 245 1.01 -4.73 6.72
CA TRP A 245 0.41 -3.89 7.75
C TRP A 245 -0.98 -4.41 8.19
N LEU A 246 -1.75 -4.95 7.23
CA LEU A 246 -3.08 -5.51 7.45
C LEU A 246 -3.05 -6.80 8.27
N ASN A 247 -1.94 -7.55 8.26
CA ASN A 247 -1.74 -8.63 9.21
C ASN A 247 -1.78 -8.07 10.66
N PRO A 248 -2.80 -8.42 11.46
CA PRO A 248 -2.98 -7.82 12.78
C PRO A 248 -2.03 -8.39 13.83
N SER A 249 -1.36 -9.52 13.54
CA SER A 249 -0.52 -10.23 14.48
C SER A 249 0.59 -9.34 15.04
N PRO A 250 0.76 -9.26 16.37
CA PRO A 250 1.92 -8.60 16.98
C PRO A 250 3.19 -9.47 16.89
N GLN A 251 3.06 -10.78 16.61
CA GLN A 251 4.19 -11.67 16.38
C GLN A 251 4.71 -11.65 14.94
N LYS A 252 4.04 -10.91 14.03
CA LYS A 252 4.49 -10.81 12.66
C LYS A 252 5.89 -10.21 12.60
N ARG A 253 6.66 -10.67 11.62
CA ARG A 253 7.99 -10.16 11.32
C ARG A 253 7.93 -9.68 9.89
N VAL A 254 8.41 -8.46 9.66
CA VAL A 254 8.39 -7.85 8.33
C VAL A 254 9.80 -7.44 7.98
N ALA A 255 10.34 -8.02 6.90
CA ALA A 255 11.58 -7.60 6.28
C ALA A 255 11.25 -6.73 5.06
N ALA A 256 11.86 -5.56 5.00
CA ALA A 256 11.62 -4.55 3.98
C ALA A 256 12.94 -3.95 3.48
N PRO A 257 13.01 -3.49 2.23
CA PRO A 257 14.24 -2.88 1.71
C PRO A 257 14.52 -1.56 2.42
N ALA A 258 15.75 -1.40 2.89
CA ALA A 258 16.24 -0.14 3.45
C ALA A 258 16.21 0.97 2.38
N ARG A 259 16.48 0.60 1.12
CA ARG A 259 16.37 1.48 -0.05
C ARG A 259 15.01 1.32 -0.71
N TRP A 260 14.14 2.30 -0.51
CA TRP A 260 12.80 2.29 -1.10
C TRP A 260 12.74 2.89 -2.52
N PHE A 261 13.60 3.87 -2.80
CA PHE A 261 13.67 4.56 -4.09
C PHE A 261 15.04 4.35 -4.72
N GLY A 262 15.08 4.18 -6.05
CA GLY A 262 16.33 4.00 -6.79
C GLY A 262 17.07 5.31 -7.10
N GLU A 263 16.39 6.45 -6.99
CA GLU A 263 16.95 7.76 -7.26
C GLU A 263 17.62 8.34 -6.01
N PRO A 264 18.92 8.75 -6.07
CA PRO A 264 19.65 9.25 -4.90
C PRO A 264 19.03 10.46 -4.18
N GLY A 265 18.19 11.24 -4.86
CA GLY A 265 17.50 12.40 -4.28
C GLY A 265 16.15 12.08 -3.63
N MET A 266 15.62 10.87 -3.82
CA MET A 266 14.34 10.44 -3.26
C MET A 266 14.56 9.61 -2.01
N HIS A 267 14.16 10.16 -0.86
CA HIS A 267 14.27 9.47 0.41
C HIS A 267 13.02 9.73 1.28
N ASN A 268 12.44 8.65 1.81
CA ASN A 268 11.39 8.70 2.80
C ASN A 268 11.88 8.00 4.09
N PRO A 269 12.27 8.77 5.13
CA PRO A 269 12.75 8.19 6.38
C PRO A 269 11.66 7.48 7.18
N ASP A 270 10.38 7.82 6.91
CA ASP A 270 9.21 7.41 7.69
C ASP A 270 8.36 6.33 6.98
N ILE A 271 8.88 5.73 5.90
CA ILE A 271 8.11 4.77 5.09
C ILE A 271 7.87 3.45 5.79
N LEU A 272 8.85 2.98 6.57
CA LEU A 272 8.75 1.72 7.28
C LEU A 272 8.20 1.97 8.70
N PRO A 273 7.10 1.30 9.08
CA PRO A 273 6.62 1.23 10.45
C PRO A 273 7.72 0.86 11.45
N GLU A 274 7.52 1.27 12.69
CA GLU A 274 8.38 0.84 13.79
C GLU A 274 8.35 -0.69 13.93
N GLY A 275 9.51 -1.29 14.20
CA GLY A 275 9.68 -2.73 14.35
C GLY A 275 9.85 -3.51 13.04
N TRP A 276 9.68 -2.89 11.87
CA TRP A 276 9.99 -3.54 10.60
C TRP A 276 11.51 -3.59 10.38
N MET A 277 12.02 -4.74 9.96
CA MET A 277 13.43 -4.98 9.73
C MET A 277 13.85 -4.36 8.40
N ARG A 278 14.87 -3.50 8.45
CA ARG A 278 15.52 -2.92 7.28
C ARG A 278 16.58 -3.88 6.75
N ILE A 279 16.49 -4.25 5.48
CA ILE A 279 17.46 -5.11 4.79
C ILE A 279 18.17 -4.26 3.74
N GLU A 280 19.49 -4.25 3.79
CA GLU A 280 20.36 -3.51 2.86
C GLU A 280 20.52 -4.21 1.51
#